data_AF-A0A3M0A0S9-F1
#
_entry.id   AF-A0A3M0A0S9-F1
#
_cell.length_a   1.000
_cell.length_b   1.000
_cell.length_c   1.000
_cell.angle_alpha   90.00
_cell.angle_beta   90.00
_cell.angle_gamma   90.00
#
_symmetry.space_group_name_H-M   'P 1'
#
loop_
_entity.id
_entity.type
_entity.pdbx_description
1 polymer ?
#
loop_
_entity_poly.entity_id
_entity_poly.type
_entity_poly.pdbx_seq_one_letter_code
_entity_poly.pdbx_strand_id
1 'polypeptide(L)'
;MLVVIFGILLSCNSSKQAMNNTDQIGVVKSDTIRIANEELEYEVLIIDSGFSSWLITNSYPRNYHSQSYLEAKNNVWVAEYNNRALQPSRYSSYLYEMPINYNANIDYGYEVNYLIYNYMVYFQNTNKQKLFGYVPQR
;
A
#
# COMPACT_ATOMS: atom_id res chain seq x y z
N MET A 1 -39.24 31.83 31.56
CA MET A 1 -39.69 30.53 31.01
C MET A 1 -40.26 30.81 29.63
N LEU A 2 -39.82 30.28 28.50
CA LEU A 2 -38.84 29.27 28.15
C LEU A 2 -38.55 29.52 26.64
N VAL A 3 -37.29 29.70 26.24
CA VAL A 3 -36.90 29.87 24.83
C VAL A 3 -36.79 28.48 24.20
N VAL A 4 -37.57 28.20 23.15
CA VAL A 4 -37.51 26.92 22.42
C VAL A 4 -36.65 27.11 21.18
N ILE A 5 -35.42 26.60 21.24
CA ILE A 5 -34.47 26.50 20.13
C ILE A 5 -34.80 25.22 19.35
N PHE A 6 -35.18 25.36 18.08
CA PHE A 6 -35.39 24.24 17.17
C PHE A 6 -34.06 23.87 16.51
N GLY A 7 -33.39 22.86 17.07
CA GLY A 7 -32.14 22.31 16.51
C GLY A 7 -32.45 21.37 15.35
N ILE A 8 -32.00 21.72 14.14
CA ILE A 8 -32.03 20.81 12.99
C ILE A 8 -30.80 19.90 13.12
N LEU A 9 -31.02 18.67 13.56
CA LEU A 9 -30.02 17.60 13.51
C LEU A 9 -29.92 17.10 12.07
N LEU A 10 -28.82 17.42 11.39
CA LEU A 10 -28.46 16.73 10.14
C LEU A 10 -27.75 15.42 10.50
N SER A 11 -28.49 14.31 10.46
CA SER A 11 -27.91 12.97 10.45
C SER A 11 -27.55 12.59 9.00
N CYS A 12 -26.27 12.75 8.65
CA CYS A 12 -25.72 12.16 7.44
C CYS A 12 -25.50 10.66 7.69
N ASN A 13 -26.43 9.82 7.23
CA ASN A 13 -26.30 8.37 7.26
C ASN A 13 -25.47 7.91 6.05
N SER A 14 -24.14 7.89 6.17
CA SER A 14 -23.31 7.15 5.22
C SER A 14 -23.49 5.66 5.46
N SER A 15 -24.16 4.98 4.53
CA SER A 15 -24.26 3.53 4.50
C SER A 15 -22.85 2.92 4.38
N LYS A 16 -22.35 2.31 5.46
CA LYS A 16 -21.19 1.42 5.39
C LYS A 16 -21.67 0.07 4.86
N GLN A 17 -21.53 -0.15 3.56
CA GLN A 17 -21.55 -1.49 3.02
C GLN A 17 -20.21 -2.15 3.37
N ALA A 18 -20.23 -3.07 4.33
CA ALA A 18 -19.12 -3.99 4.56
C ALA A 18 -19.20 -5.06 3.47
N MET A 19 -18.47 -4.88 2.37
CA MET A 19 -18.17 -5.97 1.45
C MET A 19 -17.14 -6.87 2.10
N ASN A 20 -17.60 -8.03 2.56
CA ASN A 20 -16.76 -9.14 2.97
C ASN A 20 -16.29 -9.91 1.73
N ASN A 21 -15.35 -9.36 0.98
CA ASN A 21 -14.53 -10.18 0.07
C ASN A 21 -13.23 -10.48 0.81
N THR A 22 -13.29 -11.52 1.65
CA THR A 22 -12.08 -12.19 2.10
C THR A 22 -11.58 -13.01 0.92
N ASP A 23 -10.89 -12.37 -0.01
CA ASP A 23 -9.96 -13.10 -0.86
C ASP A 23 -8.91 -13.64 0.07
N GLN A 24 -8.97 -14.96 0.26
CA GLN A 24 -8.01 -15.67 1.07
C GLN A 24 -6.67 -15.51 0.38
N ILE A 25 -5.84 -14.60 0.93
CA ILE A 25 -4.43 -14.53 0.59
C ILE A 25 -3.89 -15.92 0.93
N GLY A 26 -3.71 -16.75 -0.10
CA GLY A 26 -3.01 -18.01 0.00
C GLY A 26 -1.56 -17.70 0.32
N VAL A 27 -1.26 -17.48 1.61
CA VAL A 27 0.11 -17.44 2.11
C VAL A 27 0.59 -18.88 2.07
N VAL A 28 1.01 -19.30 0.88
CA VAL A 28 1.89 -20.44 0.72
C VAL A 28 3.11 -20.13 1.59
N LYS A 29 3.63 -21.16 2.24
CA LYS A 29 4.82 -21.17 3.12
C LYS A 29 6.13 -20.83 2.36
N SER A 30 6.05 -19.90 1.41
CA SER A 30 7.04 -19.45 0.45
C SER A 30 7.01 -17.92 0.49
N ASP A 31 8.18 -17.30 0.55
CA ASP A 31 8.42 -15.86 0.78
C ASP A 31 8.00 -14.94 -0.38
N THR A 32 6.93 -15.32 -1.08
CA THR A 32 6.45 -14.69 -2.30
C THR A 32 4.96 -14.42 -2.18
N ILE A 33 4.59 -13.14 -2.12
CA ILE A 33 3.20 -12.73 -2.23
C ILE A 33 2.90 -12.51 -3.71
N ARG A 34 1.94 -13.28 -4.22
CA ARG A 34 1.37 -13.13 -5.56
C ARG A 34 -0.12 -12.88 -5.44
N ILE A 35 -0.56 -11.72 -5.88
CA ILE A 35 -1.99 -11.42 -6.03
C ILE A 35 -2.21 -10.88 -7.44
N ALA A 36 -3.08 -11.56 -8.18
CA ALA A 36 -3.65 -11.10 -9.42
C ALA A 36 -5.10 -10.66 -9.14
N ASN A 37 -5.49 -9.50 -9.63
CA ASN A 37 -6.91 -9.12 -9.65
C ASN A 37 -7.54 -9.82 -10.86
N GLU A 38 -8.61 -10.59 -10.67
CA GLU A 38 -9.25 -11.38 -11.75
C GLU A 38 -9.78 -10.51 -12.90
N GLU A 39 -9.99 -9.21 -12.67
CA GLU A 39 -10.40 -8.23 -13.70
C GLU A 39 -9.21 -7.50 -14.38
N LEU A 40 -7.98 -7.62 -13.87
CA LEU A 40 -6.82 -6.87 -14.35
C LEU A 40 -5.66 -7.77 -14.78
N GLU A 41 -5.00 -7.41 -15.88
CA GLU A 41 -3.88 -8.15 -16.46
C GLU A 41 -2.54 -7.99 -15.71
N TYR A 42 -2.55 -7.40 -14.50
CA TYR A 42 -1.33 -7.02 -13.79
C TYR A 42 -1.17 -7.77 -12.47
N GLU A 43 0.03 -8.29 -12.27
CA GLU A 43 0.45 -9.02 -11.07
C GLU A 43 1.50 -8.20 -10.31
N VAL A 44 1.43 -8.22 -8.98
CA VAL A 44 2.53 -7.80 -8.11
C VAL A 44 3.23 -9.04 -7.54
N LEU A 45 4.55 -9.10 -7.74
CA LEU A 45 5.42 -10.14 -7.22
C LEU A 45 6.39 -9.51 -6.23
N ILE A 46 6.19 -9.78 -4.94
CA ILE A 46 7.09 -9.30 -3.88
C ILE A 46 7.83 -10.51 -3.32
N ILE A 47 9.15 -10.51 -3.46
CA ILE A 47 10.04 -11.57 -2.98
C ILE A 47 10.87 -11.00 -1.85
N ASP A 48 10.41 -11.18 -0.61
CA ASP A 48 11.09 -10.70 0.58
C ASP A 48 10.66 -11.54 1.79
N SER A 49 11.64 -12.19 2.45
CA SER A 49 11.39 -13.11 3.55
C SER A 49 10.78 -12.47 4.81
N GLY A 50 10.89 -11.15 4.96
CA GLY A 50 10.31 -10.41 6.09
C GLY A 50 8.94 -9.83 5.79
N PHE A 51 8.63 -9.55 4.52
CA PHE A 51 7.45 -8.78 4.17
C PHE A 51 6.14 -9.48 4.50
N SER A 52 5.99 -10.78 4.21
CA SER A 52 4.74 -11.52 4.48
C SER A 52 4.35 -11.48 5.97
N SER A 53 5.32 -11.73 6.85
CA SER A 53 5.12 -11.67 8.30
C SER A 53 4.85 -10.25 8.78
N TRP A 54 5.58 -9.26 8.24
CA TRP A 54 5.38 -7.85 8.58
C TRP A 54 3.99 -7.36 8.15
N LEU A 55 3.52 -7.75 6.97
CA LEU A 55 2.22 -7.36 6.44
C LEU A 55 1.09 -7.84 7.37
N ILE A 56 1.14 -9.08 7.85
CA ILE A 56 0.13 -9.62 8.76
C ILE A 56 0.09 -8.86 10.09
N THR A 57 1.25 -8.45 10.60
CA THR A 57 1.40 -7.93 11.97
C THR A 57 1.33 -6.40 12.05
N ASN A 58 1.69 -5.69 10.99
CA ASN A 58 1.87 -4.24 10.99
C ASN A 58 1.00 -3.52 9.96
N SER A 59 0.38 -4.22 9.02
CA SER A 59 -0.48 -3.56 8.04
C SER A 59 -1.79 -3.10 8.68
N TYR A 60 -2.28 -1.92 8.27
CA TYR A 60 -3.66 -1.54 8.57
C TYR A 60 -4.62 -2.42 7.77
N PRO A 61 -5.84 -2.66 8.26
CA PRO A 61 -6.83 -3.42 7.52
C PRO A 61 -7.08 -2.80 6.15
N ARG A 62 -7.53 -3.64 5.21
CA ARG A 62 -8.01 -3.18 3.90
C ARG A 62 -9.05 -2.08 4.08
N ASN A 63 -9.11 -1.16 3.11
CA ASN A 63 -9.96 0.04 3.11
C ASN A 63 -9.65 1.10 4.18
N TYR A 64 -8.56 0.97 4.94
CA TYR A 64 -8.12 2.05 5.84
C TYR A 64 -7.70 3.32 5.08
N HIS A 65 -6.96 3.15 3.99
CA HIS A 65 -6.65 4.20 3.02
C HIS A 65 -7.45 3.99 1.74
N SER A 66 -7.84 5.07 1.06
CA SER A 66 -8.46 5.02 -0.27
C SER A 66 -7.44 4.58 -1.33
N GLN A 67 -7.91 4.04 -2.44
CA GLN A 67 -7.06 3.71 -3.59
C GLN A 67 -6.23 4.91 -4.04
N SER A 68 -6.87 6.07 -4.23
CA SER A 68 -6.20 7.31 -4.64
C SER A 68 -5.08 7.77 -3.70
N TYR A 69 -5.22 7.52 -2.40
CA TYR A 69 -4.17 7.79 -1.43
C TYR A 69 -2.97 6.87 -1.64
N LEU A 70 -3.23 5.56 -1.82
CA LEU A 70 -2.20 4.55 -2.04
C LEU A 70 -1.45 4.85 -3.34
N GLU A 71 -2.16 5.13 -4.43
CA GLU A 71 -1.58 5.49 -5.74
C GLU A 71 -0.68 6.72 -5.66
N ALA A 72 -1.14 7.79 -4.99
CA ALA A 72 -0.36 9.01 -4.82
C ALA A 72 0.96 8.75 -4.07
N LYS A 73 0.94 7.88 -3.06
CA LYS A 73 2.14 7.50 -2.31
C LYS A 73 3.05 6.58 -3.12
N ASN A 74 2.47 5.57 -3.76
CA ASN A 74 3.20 4.59 -4.57
C ASN A 74 3.94 5.26 -5.72
N ASN A 75 3.30 6.17 -6.44
CA ASN A 75 3.92 6.88 -7.55
C ASN A 75 5.24 7.56 -7.13
N VAL A 76 5.23 8.31 -6.03
CA VAL A 76 6.41 9.05 -5.57
C VAL A 76 7.47 8.13 -4.98
N TRP A 77 7.07 7.15 -4.17
CA TRP A 77 8.01 6.24 -3.53
C TRP A 77 8.67 5.29 -4.55
N VAL A 78 7.90 4.74 -5.50
CA VAL A 78 8.43 3.86 -6.55
C VAL A 78 9.36 4.63 -7.47
N ALA A 79 9.03 5.87 -7.86
CA ALA A 79 9.91 6.70 -8.67
C ALA A 79 11.29 6.91 -8.00
N GLU A 80 11.31 7.25 -6.70
CA GLU A 80 12.56 7.42 -5.97
C GLU A 80 13.32 6.10 -5.78
N TYR A 81 12.62 5.00 -5.46
CA TYR A 81 13.24 3.68 -5.37
C TYR A 81 13.94 3.31 -6.69
N ASN A 82 13.24 3.48 -7.82
CA ASN A 82 13.78 3.19 -9.14
C ASN A 82 14.96 4.11 -9.48
N ASN A 83 14.91 5.39 -9.10
CA ASN A 83 16.03 6.31 -9.29
C ASN A 83 17.30 5.80 -8.58
N ARG A 84 17.15 5.29 -7.35
CA ARG A 84 18.26 4.74 -6.56
C ARG A 84 18.77 3.41 -7.11
N ALA A 85 17.87 2.54 -7.58
CA ALA A 85 18.22 1.28 -8.24
C ALA A 85 19.09 1.48 -9.49
N LEU A 86 18.90 2.61 -10.21
CA LEU A 86 19.73 2.99 -11.36
C LEU A 86 21.09 3.59 -10.98
N GLN A 87 21.39 3.75 -9.69
CA GLN A 87 22.64 4.38 -9.21
C GLN A 87 23.42 3.44 -8.26
N PRO A 88 23.86 2.26 -8.74
CA PRO A 88 24.55 1.26 -7.91
C PRO A 88 25.92 1.73 -7.38
N SER A 89 26.48 2.81 -7.95
CA SER A 89 27.69 3.46 -7.43
C SER A 89 27.45 4.29 -6.17
N ARG A 90 26.18 4.68 -5.91
CA ARG A 90 25.78 5.53 -4.77
C ARG A 90 24.94 4.77 -3.75
N TYR A 91 24.12 3.83 -4.22
CA TYR A 91 23.23 3.03 -3.38
C TYR A 91 23.58 1.55 -3.49
N SER A 92 23.47 0.83 -2.37
CA SER A 92 23.77 -0.58 -2.34
C SER A 92 22.81 -1.37 -3.23
N SER A 93 23.35 -2.15 -4.16
CA SER A 93 22.55 -3.06 -5.00
C SER A 93 21.88 -4.18 -4.19
N TYR A 94 22.35 -4.46 -2.96
CA TYR A 94 21.67 -5.37 -2.04
C TYR A 94 20.34 -4.79 -1.53
N LEU A 95 20.19 -3.47 -1.55
CA LEU A 95 18.99 -2.79 -1.07
C LEU A 95 18.06 -2.40 -2.22
N TYR A 96 18.63 -2.01 -3.35
CA TYR A 96 17.90 -1.62 -4.55
C TYR A 96 18.22 -2.59 -5.70
N GLU A 97 17.64 -3.79 -5.64
CA GLU A 97 17.98 -4.88 -6.55
C GLU A 97 17.41 -4.67 -7.97
N MET A 98 16.08 -4.50 -8.07
CA MET A 98 15.39 -4.40 -9.36
C MET A 98 14.39 -3.25 -9.38
N PRO A 99 14.36 -2.42 -10.44
CA PRO A 99 13.32 -1.40 -10.59
C PRO A 99 11.92 -2.02 -10.62
N ILE A 100 10.98 -1.32 -9.99
CA ILE A 100 9.56 -1.69 -9.96
C ILE A 100 8.87 -1.06 -11.17
N ASN A 101 8.28 -1.87 -12.04
CA ASN A 101 7.51 -1.38 -13.18
C ASN A 101 6.11 -0.89 -12.73
N TYR A 102 6.02 0.38 -12.34
CA TYR A 102 4.78 1.02 -11.91
C TYR A 102 4.49 2.25 -12.77
N ASN A 103 3.32 2.27 -13.41
CA ASN A 103 2.85 3.37 -14.24
C ASN A 103 1.62 4.02 -13.62
N ALA A 104 1.75 5.28 -13.19
CA ALA A 104 0.68 6.02 -12.53
C ALA A 104 -0.58 6.26 -13.39
N ASN A 105 -0.52 5.98 -14.71
CA ASN A 105 -1.68 6.09 -15.60
C ASN A 105 -2.47 4.77 -15.73
N ILE A 106 -2.01 3.69 -15.10
CA ILE A 106 -2.66 2.37 -15.12
C ILE A 106 -3.38 2.19 -13.78
N ASP A 107 -4.66 1.82 -13.85
CA ASP A 107 -5.42 1.40 -12.68
C ASP A 107 -5.11 -0.08 -12.38
N TYR A 108 -4.23 -0.29 -11.41
CA TYR A 108 -3.89 -1.62 -10.91
C TYR A 108 -4.90 -2.17 -9.89
N GLY A 109 -5.92 -1.39 -9.56
CA GLY A 109 -6.89 -1.71 -8.52
C GLY A 109 -6.34 -1.54 -7.10
N TYR A 110 -7.26 -1.72 -6.14
CA TYR A 110 -6.97 -1.47 -4.74
C TYR A 110 -5.88 -2.39 -4.18
N GLU A 111 -6.00 -3.70 -4.41
CA GLU A 111 -5.17 -4.70 -3.73
C GLU A 111 -3.70 -4.60 -4.14
N VAL A 112 -3.42 -4.39 -5.42
CA VAL A 112 -2.05 -4.17 -5.92
C VAL A 112 -1.46 -2.91 -5.30
N ASN A 113 -2.20 -1.80 -5.34
CA ASN A 113 -1.74 -0.55 -4.72
C ASN A 113 -1.53 -0.68 -3.21
N TYR A 114 -2.38 -1.45 -2.54
CA TYR A 114 -2.25 -1.74 -1.10
C TYR A 114 -0.98 -2.52 -0.79
N LEU A 115 -0.66 -3.56 -1.57
CA LEU A 115 0.55 -4.35 -1.38
C LEU A 115 1.82 -3.54 -1.64
N ILE A 116 1.87 -2.79 -2.74
CA ILE A 116 3.00 -1.89 -3.06
C ILE A 116 3.20 -0.89 -1.93
N TYR A 117 2.12 -0.24 -1.46
CA TYR A 117 2.20 0.74 -0.38
C TYR A 117 2.80 0.16 0.88
N ASN A 118 2.28 -0.99 1.33
CA ASN A 118 2.76 -1.64 2.55
C ASN A 118 4.20 -2.13 2.39
N TYR A 119 4.59 -2.63 1.22
CA TYR A 119 5.98 -2.98 0.93
C TYR A 119 6.90 -1.76 1.00
N MET A 120 6.50 -0.62 0.44
CA MET A 120 7.31 0.61 0.52
C MET A 120 7.44 1.14 1.95
N VAL A 121 6.43 0.98 2.80
CA VAL A 121 6.53 1.31 4.23
C VAL A 121 7.49 0.34 4.94
N TYR A 122 7.31 -0.97 4.74
CA TYR A 122 8.19 -2.01 5.27
C TYR A 122 9.64 -1.75 4.89
N PHE A 123 9.91 -1.54 3.60
CA PHE A 123 11.24 -1.29 3.07
C PHE A 123 11.90 -0.08 3.72
N GLN A 124 11.17 1.04 3.82
CA GLN A 124 11.67 2.27 4.42
C GLN A 124 11.93 2.12 5.92
N ASN A 125 11.04 1.47 6.67
CA ASN A 125 11.22 1.25 8.11
C ASN A 125 12.35 0.26 8.41
N THR A 126 12.36 -0.90 7.75
CA THR A 126 13.37 -1.96 7.96
C THR A 126 14.77 -1.48 7.61
N ASN A 127 14.91 -0.76 6.48
CA ASN A 127 16.22 -0.33 5.98
C ASN A 127 16.57 1.12 6.35
N LYS A 128 15.74 1.77 7.18
CA LYS A 128 15.91 3.17 7.62
C LYS A 128 16.09 4.13 6.45
N GLN A 129 15.39 3.87 5.35
CA GLN A 129 15.41 4.72 4.15
C GLN A 129 14.26 5.71 4.19
N LYS A 130 14.52 6.92 3.70
CA LYS A 130 13.48 7.91 3.43
C LYS A 130 13.45 8.18 1.94
N LEU A 131 12.44 7.66 1.27
CA LEU A 131 12.24 7.88 -0.17
C LEU A 131 11.56 9.24 -0.39
N PHE A 132 10.46 9.51 0.33
CA PHE A 132 9.80 10.81 0.24
C PHE A 132 8.82 11.08 1.39
N GLY A 133 8.73 12.34 1.81
CA GLY A 133 7.69 12.84 2.70
C GLY A 133 7.65 12.13 4.07
N TYR A 134 6.45 12.07 4.66
CA TYR A 134 6.22 11.30 5.88
C TYR A 134 6.08 9.80 5.57
N VAL A 135 6.72 8.98 6.40
CA VAL A 135 6.66 7.52 6.38
C VAL A 135 6.13 7.06 7.75
N PRO A 136 4.98 6.37 7.81
CA PRO A 136 4.45 5.84 9.06
C PRO A 136 5.44 4.87 9.71
N GLN A 137 5.74 5.09 10.99
CA GLN A 137 6.50 4.14 11.79
C GLN A 137 5.56 3.02 12.23
N ARG A 138 5.92 1.78 11.91
CA ARG A 138 5.23 0.55 12.30
C ARG A 138 6.26 -0.53 12.55
#